data_AF-A0A148N4V1-F1
#
_entry.id   AF-A0A148N4V1-F1
#
_cell.length_a   1.000
_cell.length_b   1.000
_cell.length_c   1.000
_cell.angle_alpha   90.00
_cell.angle_beta   90.00
_cell.angle_gamma   90.00
#
_symmetry.space_group_name_H-M   'P 1'
#
loop_
_entity.id
_entity.type
_entity.pdbx_description
1 polymer ?
#
loop_
_entity_poly.entity_id
_entity_poly.type
_entity_poly.pdbx_seq_one_letter_code
_entity_poly.pdbx_strand_id
1 'polypeptide(L)'
;MSYYLAKLVISAILIVIISEIAKRHALIGAVLASVPLVSVIAMIWIYWETHDTQRIIAFSHEIMKLMLPSLVLFLLLPELLERKAGFYLSLGLSIAATAAAYGLTIFLLRKTFS
;
A
#
# COMPACT_ATOMS: atom_id res chain seq x y z
N MET A 1 -6.49 -24.83 -7.21
CA MET A 1 -5.49 -24.19 -8.10
C MET A 1 -6.12 -23.17 -9.04
N SER A 2 -7.23 -23.48 -9.72
CA SER A 2 -7.99 -22.54 -10.58
C SER A 2 -8.38 -21.23 -9.88
N TYR A 3 -8.79 -21.30 -8.61
CA TYR A 3 -9.11 -20.14 -7.79
C TYR A 3 -7.93 -19.15 -7.61
N TYR A 4 -6.74 -19.66 -7.33
CA TYR A 4 -5.53 -18.84 -7.19
C TYR A 4 -5.09 -18.25 -8.53
N LEU A 5 -5.26 -19.00 -9.62
CA LEU A 5 -4.97 -18.51 -10.97
C LEU A 5 -5.89 -17.33 -11.34
N ALA A 6 -7.17 -17.40 -11.00
CA ALA A 6 -8.11 -16.31 -11.21
C ALA A 6 -7.71 -15.05 -10.41
N LYS A 7 -7.35 -15.19 -9.12
CA LYS A 7 -6.86 -14.07 -8.30
C LYS A 7 -5.61 -13.41 -8.91
N LEU A 8 -4.69 -14.22 -9.43
CA LEU A 8 -3.47 -13.73 -10.07
C LEU A 8 -3.78 -12.93 -11.34
N VAL A 9 -4.60 -13.48 -12.24
CA VAL A 9 -4.95 -12.81 -13.50
C VAL A 9 -5.67 -11.48 -13.24
N ILE A 10 -6.64 -11.46 -12.33
CA ILE A 10 -7.36 -10.24 -11.96
C ILE A 10 -6.41 -9.19 -11.40
N SER A 11 -5.50 -9.59 -10.50
CA SER A 11 -4.52 -8.67 -9.90
C SER A 11 -3.55 -8.11 -10.94
N ALA A 12 -3.04 -8.94 -11.85
CA ALA A 12 -2.14 -8.52 -12.91
C ALA A 12 -2.80 -7.53 -13.87
N ILE A 13 -4.03 -7.82 -14.31
CA ILE A 13 -4.81 -6.92 -15.18
C ILE A 13 -5.02 -5.57 -14.49
N LEU A 14 -5.41 -5.59 -13.22
CA LEU A 14 -5.64 -4.37 -12.43
C LEU A 14 -4.38 -3.51 -12.31
N ILE A 15 -3.22 -4.13 -12.02
CA ILE A 15 -1.92 -3.43 -11.97
C ILE A 15 -1.59 -2.77 -13.32
N VAL A 16 -1.78 -3.49 -14.43
CA VAL A 16 -1.51 -2.97 -15.78
C VAL A 16 -2.42 -1.79 -16.10
N ILE A 17 -3.73 -1.91 -15.85
CA ILE A 17 -4.70 -0.84 -16.11
C ILE A 17 -4.34 0.42 -15.31
N ILE A 18 -4.07 0.28 -14.01
CA ILE A 18 -3.72 1.42 -13.16
C ILE A 18 -2.42 2.08 -13.62
N SER A 19 -1.43 1.27 -13.99
CA SER A 19 -0.13 1.77 -14.50
C SER A 19 -0.29 2.56 -15.79
N GLU A 20 -1.12 2.09 -16.72
CA GLU A 20 -1.39 2.79 -17.98
C GLU A 20 -2.20 4.07 -17.79
N ILE A 21 -3.18 4.08 -16.88
CA ILE A 21 -3.94 5.29 -16.54
C ILE A 21 -3.02 6.33 -15.89
N ALA A 22 -2.17 5.92 -14.95
CA ALA A 22 -1.27 6.83 -14.23
C ALA A 22 -0.24 7.49 -15.16
N LYS A 23 0.24 6.78 -16.20
CA LYS A 23 1.11 7.37 -17.24
C LYS A 23 0.43 8.48 -18.04
N ARG A 24 -0.87 8.32 -18.30
CA ARG A 24 -1.64 9.25 -19.16
C ARG A 24 -2.19 10.42 -18.37
N HIS A 25 -2.65 10.21 -17.13
CA HIS A 25 -3.38 11.20 -16.34
C HIS A 25 -2.84 11.22 -14.90
N ALA A 26 -1.95 12.17 -14.59
CA ALA A 26 -1.27 12.25 -13.30
C ALA A 26 -2.25 12.37 -12.10
N LEU A 27 -3.32 13.16 -12.23
CA LEU A 27 -4.32 13.32 -11.16
C LEU A 27 -5.08 12.03 -10.89
N ILE A 28 -5.52 11.31 -11.94
CA ILE A 28 -6.18 10.02 -11.78
C ILE A 28 -5.20 8.99 -11.22
N GLY A 29 -3.94 9.00 -11.68
CA GLY A 29 -2.88 8.18 -11.11
C GLY A 29 -2.69 8.42 -9.61
N ALA A 30 -2.70 9.68 -9.16
CA ALA A 30 -2.60 10.04 -7.76
C ALA A 30 -3.82 9.57 -6.94
N VAL A 31 -5.04 9.68 -7.49
CA VAL A 31 -6.25 9.15 -6.85
C VAL A 31 -6.21 7.62 -6.75
N LEU A 32 -5.82 6.93 -7.83
CA LEU A 32 -5.72 5.47 -7.83
C LEU A 32 -4.62 4.96 -6.90
N ALA A 33 -3.52 5.70 -6.76
CA ALA A 33 -2.45 5.39 -5.82
C ALA A 33 -2.82 5.69 -4.37
N SER A 34 -3.66 6.71 -4.11
CA SER A 34 -4.11 7.06 -2.76
C SER A 34 -5.25 6.17 -2.26
N VAL A 35 -6.05 5.60 -3.15
CA VAL A 35 -7.05 4.58 -2.80
C VAL A 35 -6.32 3.26 -2.52
N PRO A 36 -6.53 2.62 -1.35
CA PRO A 36 -5.92 1.35 -1.01
C PRO A 36 -6.62 0.19 -1.74
N LEU A 37 -6.57 0.17 -3.08
CA LEU A 37 -7.28 -0.79 -3.93
C LEU A 37 -6.94 -2.23 -3.58
N VAL A 38 -5.67 -2.51 -3.28
CA VAL A 38 -5.24 -3.83 -2.82
C VAL A 38 -5.97 -4.25 -1.54
N SER A 39 -6.12 -3.33 -0.59
CA SER A 39 -6.85 -3.58 0.66
C SER A 39 -8.34 -3.81 0.42
N VAL A 40 -8.96 -3.04 -0.46
CA VAL A 40 -10.38 -3.22 -0.84
C VAL A 40 -10.61 -4.61 -1.45
N ILE A 41 -9.75 -5.01 -2.38
CA ILE A 41 -9.81 -6.33 -3.00
C ILE A 41 -9.62 -7.43 -1.94
N ALA A 42 -8.64 -7.27 -1.04
CA ALA A 42 -8.41 -8.22 0.05
C ALA A 42 -9.63 -8.34 0.97
N MET A 43 -10.29 -7.23 1.34
CA MET A 43 -11.51 -7.23 2.15
C MET A 43 -12.66 -7.95 1.45
N ILE A 44 -12.84 -7.75 0.14
CA ILE A 44 -13.88 -8.46 -0.64
C ILE A 44 -13.62 -9.97 -0.61
N TRP A 45 -12.37 -10.39 -0.80
CA TRP A 45 -12.02 -11.82 -0.72
C TRP A 45 -12.23 -12.38 0.69
N ILE A 46 -11.79 -11.66 1.73
CA ILE A 46 -12.02 -12.07 3.13
C ILE A 46 -13.51 -12.23 3.39
N TYR A 47 -14.34 -11.26 2.99
CA TYR A 47 -15.78 -11.34 3.18
C TYR A 47 -16.38 -12.53 2.42
N TRP A 48 -15.97 -12.74 1.18
CA TRP A 48 -16.51 -13.85 0.38
C TRP A 48 -16.13 -15.21 0.96
N GLU A 49 -14.92 -15.36 1.51
CA GLU A 49 -14.46 -16.61 2.10
C GLU A 49 -15.06 -16.85 3.51
N THR A 50 -15.23 -15.80 4.31
CA THR A 50 -15.55 -15.94 5.75
C THR A 50 -16.95 -15.46 6.14
N HIS A 51 -17.55 -14.58 5.33
CA HIS A 51 -18.77 -13.83 5.65
C HIS A 51 -18.70 -13.07 7.00
N ASP A 52 -17.48 -12.79 7.48
CA ASP A 52 -17.23 -12.21 8.80
C ASP A 52 -16.90 -10.71 8.69
N THR A 53 -17.84 -9.87 9.13
CA THR A 53 -17.67 -8.41 9.15
C THR A 53 -16.77 -7.92 10.27
N GLN A 54 -16.67 -8.64 11.40
CA GLN A 54 -15.74 -8.29 12.49
C GLN A 54 -14.30 -8.38 12.01
N ARG A 55 -13.99 -9.39 11.20
CA ARG A 55 -12.67 -9.56 10.59
C ARG A 55 -12.31 -8.41 9.65
N ILE A 56 -13.28 -7.90 8.89
CA ILE A 56 -13.09 -6.75 8.00
C ILE A 56 -12.87 -5.46 8.81
N ILE A 57 -13.63 -5.27 9.88
CA ILE A 57 -13.48 -4.13 10.79
C ILE A 57 -12.08 -4.13 11.40
N ALA A 58 -11.65 -5.26 11.95
CA ALA A 58 -10.32 -5.41 12.53
C ALA A 58 -9.22 -5.13 11.49
N PHE A 59 -9.33 -5.71 10.29
CA PHE A 59 -8.37 -5.47 9.21
C PHE A 59 -8.32 -4.01 8.76
N SER A 60 -9.47 -3.34 8.70
CA SER A 60 -9.56 -1.90 8.37
C SER A 60 -8.86 -1.03 9.41
N HIS A 61 -9.03 -1.33 10.70
CA HIS A 61 -8.32 -0.63 11.78
C HIS A 61 -6.81 -0.83 11.73
N GLU A 62 -6.35 -2.05 11.40
CA GLU A 62 -4.91 -2.32 11.21
C GLU A 62 -4.33 -1.51 10.05
N ILE A 63 -5.00 -1.50 8.90
CA ILE A 63 -4.57 -0.70 7.74
C ILE A 63 -4.51 0.78 8.09
N MET A 64 -5.53 1.30 8.78
CA MET A 64 -5.58 2.72 9.17
C MET A 64 -4.37 3.11 10.03
N LYS A 65 -4.01 2.30 11.04
CA LYS A 65 -2.84 2.54 11.90
C LYS A 65 -1.52 2.53 11.11
N LEU A 66 -1.43 1.64 10.12
CA LEU A 66 -0.24 1.40 9.33
C LEU A 66 -0.14 2.26 8.06
N MET A 67 -1.14 3.10 7.78
CA MET A 67 -1.11 4.02 6.65
C MET A 67 -0.19 5.22 6.89
N LEU A 68 -0.06 5.69 8.14
CA LEU A 68 0.83 6.82 8.47
C LEU A 68 2.30 6.55 8.10
N PRO A 69 2.91 5.40 8.49
CA PRO A 69 4.30 5.14 8.10
C PRO A 69 4.49 4.96 6.59
N SER A 70 3.46 4.59 5.81
CA SER A 70 3.60 4.48 4.34
C SER A 70 3.75 5.84 3.64
N LEU A 71 3.27 6.93 4.25
CA LEU A 71 3.44 8.29 3.74
C LEU A 71 4.90 8.73 3.65
N VAL A 72 5.79 8.11 4.44
CA VAL A 72 7.23 8.39 4.42
C VAL A 72 7.81 8.24 3.02
N LEU A 73 7.39 7.22 2.27
CA LEU A 73 7.85 7.00 0.89
C LEU A 73 7.44 8.15 -0.03
N PHE A 74 6.20 8.62 0.10
CA PHE A 74 5.65 9.68 -0.75
C PHE A 74 6.23 11.06 -0.44
N LEU A 75 6.79 11.26 0.76
CA LEU A 75 7.48 12.49 1.13
C LEU A 75 8.97 12.45 0.76
N LEU A 76 9.67 11.36 1.08
CA LEU A 76 11.12 11.25 0.86
C LEU A 76 11.49 11.09 -0.61
N LEU A 77 10.72 10.31 -1.38
CA LEU A 77 11.05 10.04 -2.77
C LEU A 77 11.10 11.32 -3.62
N PRO A 78 10.07 12.19 -3.64
CA PRO A 78 10.15 13.43 -4.42
C PRO A 78 11.29 14.34 -3.93
N GLU A 79 11.47 14.51 -2.61
CA GLU A 79 12.53 15.34 -2.03
C GLU A 79 13.94 14.88 -2.49
N LEU A 80 14.21 13.58 -2.50
CA LEU A 80 15.48 13.02 -2.97
C LEU A 80 15.66 13.20 -4.49
N LEU A 81 14.59 13.03 -5.27
CA LEU A 81 14.62 13.23 -6.72
C LEU A 81 14.82 14.72 -7.08
N GLU A 82 14.21 15.65 -6.36
CA GLU A 82 14.40 17.10 -6.53
C GLU A 82 15.85 17.52 -6.24
N ARG A 83 16.52 16.83 -5.30
CA ARG A 83 17.95 16.97 -5.01
C ARG A 83 18.88 16.33 -6.06
N LYS A 84 18.32 15.86 -7.18
CA LYS A 84 19.04 15.18 -8.28
C LYS A 84 19.73 13.88 -7.87
N ALA A 85 19.30 13.23 -6.79
CA ALA A 85 19.76 11.87 -6.50
C ALA A 85 19.20 10.89 -7.55
N GLY A 86 19.98 9.88 -7.93
CA GLY A 86 19.57 8.91 -8.95
C GLY A 86 18.34 8.12 -8.54
N PHE A 87 17.41 7.86 -9.47
CA PHE A 87 16.10 7.26 -9.20
C PHE A 87 16.15 6.01 -8.32
N TYR A 88 17.00 5.03 -8.66
CA TYR A 88 17.09 3.78 -7.91
C TYR A 88 17.63 3.97 -6.48
N LEU A 89 18.55 4.92 -6.29
CA LEU A 89 19.07 5.27 -4.97
C LEU A 89 17.99 5.95 -4.13
N SER A 90 17.29 6.93 -4.71
CA SER A 90 16.19 7.65 -4.04
C SER A 90 15.07 6.70 -3.63
N LEU A 91 14.70 5.77 -4.52
CA LEU A 91 13.70 4.75 -4.23
C LEU A 91 14.16 3.81 -3.11
N GLY A 92 15.40 3.31 -3.18
CA GLY A 92 15.96 2.42 -2.16
C GLY A 92 15.99 3.08 -0.77
N LEU A 93 16.45 4.33 -0.68
CA LEU A 93 16.48 5.08 0.58
C LEU A 93 15.07 5.35 1.12
N SER A 94 14.13 5.71 0.25
CA SER A 94 12.73 5.96 0.65
C SER A 94 12.04 4.69 1.16
N ILE A 95 12.29 3.54 0.53
CA ILE A 95 11.81 2.23 0.99
C ILE A 95 12.42 1.88 2.35
N ALA A 96 13.74 2.05 2.51
CA ALA A 96 14.42 1.76 3.78
C ALA A 96 13.90 2.63 4.93
N ALA A 97 13.71 3.92 4.68
CA ALA A 97 13.13 4.85 5.66
C ALA A 97 11.69 4.49 6.02
N THR A 98 10.89 4.09 5.03
CA THR A 98 9.52 3.62 5.24
C THR A 98 9.51 2.36 6.12
N ALA A 99 10.35 1.37 5.81
CA ALA A 99 10.48 0.16 6.63
C ALA A 99 10.90 0.47 8.07
N ALA A 100 11.81 1.42 8.28
CA ALA A 100 12.20 1.89 9.60
C ALA A 100 11.03 2.57 10.35
N ALA A 101 10.23 3.38 9.65
CA ALA A 101 9.04 4.02 10.23
C ALA A 101 7.97 3.00 10.64
N TYR A 102 7.76 1.94 9.83
CA TYR A 102 6.93 0.79 10.21
C TYR A 102 7.44 0.11 11.47
N GLY A 103 8.74 -0.20 11.52
CA GLY A 103 9.37 -0.80 12.70
C GLY A 103 9.19 0.04 13.96
N LEU A 104 9.38 1.37 13.86
CA LEU A 104 9.15 2.30 14.95
C LEU A 104 7.68 2.31 15.40
N THR A 105 6.75 2.35 14.45
CA THR A 105 5.31 2.38 14.74
C THR A 105 4.87 1.11 15.48
N ILE A 106 5.33 -0.06 15.03
CA ILE A 106 5.04 -1.34 15.68
C ILE A 106 5.67 -1.40 17.07
N PHE A 107 6.91 -0.92 17.23
CA PHE A 107 7.57 -0.85 18.53
C PHE A 107 6.81 0.05 19.52
N LEU A 108 6.36 1.22 19.07
CA LEU A 108 5.57 2.15 19.89
C LEU A 108 4.20 1.57 20.24
N LEU A 109 3.48 0.99 19.28
CA LEU A 109 2.19 0.34 19.52
C LEU A 109 2.33 -0.79 20.54
N ARG A 110 3.36 -1.64 20.41
CA ARG A 110 3.62 -2.71 21.38
C ARG A 110 3.88 -2.18 22.79
N LYS A 111 4.52 -1.02 22.92
CA LYS A 111 4.80 -0.37 24.21
C LYS A 111 3.56 0.26 24.85
N THR A 112 2.58 0.69 24.05
CA THR A 112 1.34 1.31 24.55
C THR A 112 0.30 0.27 25.03
N PHE A 113 0.41 -0.99 24.59
CA PHE A 113 -0.51 -2.08 24.94
C PHE A 113 0.14 -3.21 25.78
N SER A 114 1.30 -2.95 26.38
CA SER A 114 2.00 -3.86 27.32
C SER A 114 2.14 -3.23 28.69
#